data_AF-A0A376WT05-F1
#
_entry.id   AF-A0A376WT05-F1
#
_cell.length_a   1.000
_cell.length_b   1.000
_cell.length_c   1.000
_cell.angle_alpha   90.00
_cell.angle_beta   90.00
_cell.angle_gamma   90.00
#
_symmetry.space_group_name_H-M   'P 1'
#
loop_
_entity.id
_entity.type
_entity.pdbx_description
1 polymer ?
#
loop_
_entity_poly.entity_id
_entity_poly.type
_entity_poly.pdbx_seq_one_letter_code
_entity_poly.pdbx_strand_id
1 'polypeptide(L)'
;MWYYLMGWHYRHEFPRYRHHKSFSPWYEARCWVRAYWRKQLYKVTQRKVLPRLMNELDQRYYLAVLQVYNDSQIRNHSNYNDVRDYINEVMYSFSRKAPKESYLVIKHHPMDRGHRLYRPLIKRLSKEYGLGERVIYVHDLPMPELLRHAKAVVTINSTAGISALIHNKPLKVMGNALYDIKGLTYQGHLHQFWQADFKPDMKLFKKFRGYLLMKTQVNWVYYGGNTTNCQHNIY
;
A
#
# COMPACT_ATOMS: atom_id res chain seq x y z
N MET A 1 -1.04 -6.48 21.78
CA MET A 1 -1.37 -6.01 23.15
C MET A 1 -0.36 -6.55 24.16
N TRP A 2 -0.15 -7.87 24.24
CA TRP A 2 0.79 -8.50 25.18
C TRP A 2 2.24 -7.98 25.10
N TYR A 3 2.78 -7.82 23.89
CA TYR A 3 4.10 -7.20 23.66
C TYR A 3 4.23 -5.80 24.28
N TYR A 4 3.18 -4.96 24.17
CA TYR A 4 3.19 -3.60 24.71
C TYR A 4 3.05 -3.58 26.24
N LEU A 5 2.29 -4.52 26.80
CA LEU A 5 2.16 -4.70 28.24
C LEU A 5 3.48 -5.19 28.86
N MET A 6 4.10 -6.19 28.25
CA MET A 6 5.40 -6.72 28.70
C MET A 6 6.51 -5.68 28.56
N GLY A 7 6.60 -4.97 27.43
CA GLY A 7 7.58 -3.90 27.27
C GLY A 7 7.35 -2.69 28.19
N TRP A 8 6.12 -2.46 28.67
CA TRP A 8 5.84 -1.46 29.70
C TRP A 8 6.24 -1.96 31.10
N HIS A 9 5.92 -3.21 31.43
CA HIS A 9 6.24 -3.84 32.72
C HIS A 9 7.75 -3.94 32.95
N TYR A 10 8.51 -4.42 31.96
CA TYR A 10 9.96 -4.58 32.02
C TYR A 10 10.74 -3.30 31.68
N ARG A 11 10.07 -2.16 31.51
CA ARG A 11 10.74 -0.89 31.14
C ARG A 11 11.81 -0.47 32.15
N HIS A 12 11.60 -0.80 33.42
CA HIS A 12 12.52 -0.46 34.50
C HIS A 12 13.82 -1.30 34.49
N GLU A 13 13.78 -2.50 33.91
CA GLU A 13 14.97 -3.37 33.76
C GLU A 13 15.89 -2.94 32.62
N PHE A 14 15.39 -2.10 31.71
CA PHE A 14 16.15 -1.59 30.56
C PHE A 14 16.16 -0.05 30.52
N PRO A 15 16.77 0.63 31.51
CA PRO A 15 16.70 2.10 31.66
C PRO A 15 17.35 2.88 30.51
N ARG A 16 18.29 2.27 29.77
CA ARG A 16 18.92 2.86 28.57
C ARG A 16 18.16 2.57 27.27
N TYR A 17 17.11 1.75 27.31
CA TYR A 17 16.35 1.38 26.11
C TYR A 17 15.41 2.51 25.67
N ARG A 18 15.79 3.20 24.59
CA ARG A 18 14.94 4.16 23.91
C ARG A 18 14.14 3.46 22.82
N HIS A 19 12.88 3.16 23.10
CA HIS A 19 12.01 2.61 22.07
C HIS A 19 11.68 3.68 21.02
N HIS A 20 11.89 3.36 19.75
CA HIS A 20 11.55 4.22 18.61
C HIS A 20 10.04 4.55 18.46
N LYS A 21 9.16 4.05 19.36
CA LYS A 21 7.70 4.31 19.39
C LYS A 21 7.25 4.77 20.77
N SER A 22 6.25 5.65 20.83
CA SER A 22 5.63 6.04 22.10
C SER A 22 4.87 4.86 22.69
N PHE A 23 5.43 4.23 23.71
CA PHE A 23 4.88 3.07 24.41
C PHE A 23 3.78 3.48 25.40
N SER A 24 2.63 3.94 24.90
CA SER A 24 1.43 4.10 25.73
C SER A 24 0.46 2.96 25.40
N PRO A 25 0.40 1.90 26.24
CA PRO A 25 -0.52 0.78 26.05
C PRO A 25 -1.98 1.23 25.91
N TRP A 26 -2.36 2.29 26.66
CA TRP A 26 -3.69 2.89 26.62
C TRP A 26 -3.99 3.58 25.29
N TYR A 27 -3.03 4.33 24.73
CA TYR A 27 -3.18 4.96 23.43
C TYR A 27 -3.34 3.91 22.32
N GLU A 28 -2.51 2.87 22.34
CA GLU A 28 -2.58 1.75 21.40
C GLU A 28 -3.91 1.00 21.52
N ALA A 29 -4.33 0.65 22.74
CA ALA A 29 -5.61 -0.02 22.98
C ALA A 29 -6.79 0.80 22.44
N ARG A 30 -6.82 2.11 22.69
CA ARG A 30 -7.84 3.02 22.15
C ARG A 30 -7.81 3.07 20.62
N CYS A 31 -6.63 3.04 20.00
CA CYS A 31 -6.50 3.00 18.54
C CYS A 31 -7.03 1.68 17.97
N TRP A 32 -6.77 0.55 18.61
CA TRP A 32 -7.30 -0.76 18.21
C TRP A 32 -8.82 -0.84 18.35
N VAL A 33 -9.39 -0.37 19.46
CA VAL A 33 -10.85 -0.29 19.64
C VAL A 33 -11.48 0.60 18.56
N ARG A 34 -10.89 1.77 18.31
CA ARG A 34 -11.32 2.68 17.23
C ARG A 34 -11.21 2.02 15.85
N ALA A 35 -10.15 1.26 15.59
CA ALA A 35 -9.97 0.51 14.34
C ALA A 35 -11.02 -0.58 14.17
N TYR A 36 -11.41 -1.27 15.25
CA TYR A 36 -12.47 -2.27 15.20
C TYR A 36 -13.82 -1.63 14.86
N TRP A 37 -14.19 -0.53 15.54
CA TRP A 37 -15.45 0.16 15.28
C TRP A 37 -15.53 0.70 13.86
N ARG A 38 -14.45 1.31 13.38
CA ARG A 38 -14.32 1.79 11.99
C ARG A 38 -14.44 0.65 10.99
N LYS A 39 -13.90 -0.54 11.28
CA LYS A 39 -14.02 -1.71 10.40
C LYS A 39 -15.50 -2.09 10.20
N GLN A 40 -16.28 -2.13 11.27
CA GLN A 40 -17.71 -2.46 11.18
C GLN A 40 -18.47 -1.36 10.41
N LEU A 41 -18.19 -0.09 10.70
CA LEU A 41 -18.77 1.03 9.98
C LEU A 41 -18.44 0.98 8.47
N TYR A 42 -17.19 0.69 8.09
CA TYR A 42 -16.77 0.63 6.69
C TYR A 42 -17.28 -0.61 5.96
N LYS A 43 -17.50 -1.73 6.67
CA LYS A 43 -18.19 -2.90 6.11
C LYS A 43 -19.58 -2.54 5.61
N VAL A 44 -20.31 -1.68 6.33
CA VAL A 44 -21.65 -1.23 5.93
C VAL A 44 -21.58 -0.10 4.91
N THR A 45 -20.82 0.96 5.21
CA THR A 45 -20.79 2.18 4.39
C THR A 45 -20.09 1.99 3.04
N GLN A 46 -19.16 1.03 2.92
CA GLN A 46 -18.42 0.77 1.68
C GLN A 46 -18.88 -0.51 0.97
N ARG A 47 -19.98 -1.15 1.39
CA ARG A 47 -20.47 -2.41 0.83
C ARG A 47 -20.69 -2.37 -0.69
N LYS A 48 -21.17 -1.23 -1.20
CA LYS A 48 -21.46 -1.02 -2.63
C LYS A 48 -20.25 -0.55 -3.44
N VAL A 49 -19.15 -0.16 -2.78
CA VAL A 49 -17.99 0.39 -3.47
C VAL A 49 -17.28 -0.69 -4.27
N LEU A 50 -17.07 -1.88 -3.69
CA LEU A 50 -16.39 -2.96 -4.40
C LEU A 50 -17.13 -3.40 -5.67
N PRO A 51 -18.46 -3.70 -5.64
CA PRO A 51 -19.21 -3.98 -6.87
C PRO A 51 -19.12 -2.87 -7.92
N ARG A 52 -19.14 -1.60 -7.51
CA ARG A 52 -18.96 -0.46 -8.42
C ARG A 52 -17.56 -0.45 -9.06
N LEU A 53 -16.52 -0.75 -8.28
CA LEU A 53 -15.13 -0.81 -8.79
C LEU A 53 -14.91 -2.00 -9.74
N MET A 54 -15.59 -3.12 -9.51
CA MET A 54 -15.45 -4.33 -10.32
C MET A 54 -16.26 -4.28 -11.61
N ASN A 55 -17.37 -3.53 -11.63
CA ASN A 55 -18.27 -3.45 -12.78
C ASN A 55 -18.12 -2.10 -13.50
N GLU A 56 -18.72 -1.04 -12.96
CA GLU A 56 -18.79 0.27 -13.61
C GLU A 56 -17.42 0.89 -13.89
N LEU A 57 -16.47 0.69 -12.98
CA LEU A 57 -15.13 1.31 -13.05
C LEU A 57 -14.02 0.33 -13.43
N ASP A 58 -14.34 -0.87 -13.94
CA ASP A 58 -13.31 -1.82 -14.34
C ASP A 58 -12.33 -1.21 -15.37
N GLN A 59 -11.04 -1.34 -15.11
CA GLN A 59 -9.94 -0.71 -15.86
C GLN A 59 -10.08 0.82 -16.05
N ARG A 60 -10.91 1.49 -15.25
CA ARG A 60 -11.16 2.94 -15.31
C ARG A 60 -10.65 3.71 -14.10
N TYR A 61 -10.04 3.03 -13.13
CA TYR A 61 -9.43 3.70 -11.98
C TYR A 61 -7.95 3.40 -11.80
N TYR A 62 -7.23 4.39 -11.26
CA TYR A 62 -5.87 4.25 -10.77
C TYR A 62 -5.92 3.99 -9.27
N LEU A 63 -5.12 3.04 -8.78
CA LEU A 63 -5.08 2.68 -7.37
C LEU A 63 -3.86 3.31 -6.69
N ALA A 64 -4.08 4.23 -5.76
CA ALA A 64 -3.05 4.76 -4.88
C ALA A 64 -3.06 4.04 -3.54
N VAL A 65 -2.00 3.30 -3.22
CA VAL A 65 -1.88 2.54 -1.96
C VAL A 65 -1.20 3.40 -0.91
N LEU A 66 -1.87 3.64 0.23
CA LEU A 66 -1.30 4.36 1.37
C LEU A 66 -0.46 3.42 2.26
N GLN A 67 0.58 3.99 2.87
CA GLN A 67 1.44 3.30 3.85
C GLN A 67 1.15 3.74 5.28
N VAL A 68 1.73 3.03 6.24
CA VAL A 68 1.64 3.36 7.67
C VAL A 68 2.36 4.68 7.94
N TYR A 69 1.69 5.63 8.61
CA TYR A 69 2.26 6.98 8.84
C TYR A 69 3.59 7.00 9.61
N ASN A 70 3.87 5.96 10.41
CA ASN A 70 5.09 5.83 11.20
C ASN A 70 6.03 4.76 10.63
N ASP A 71 5.91 4.44 9.35
CA ASP A 71 6.85 3.58 8.68
C ASP A 71 8.19 4.32 8.52
N SER A 72 9.27 3.74 9.03
CA SER A 72 10.61 4.29 8.81
C SER A 72 10.98 4.35 7.32
N GLN A 73 10.31 3.54 6.49
CA GLN A 73 10.45 3.56 5.04
C GLN A 73 9.97 4.86 4.40
N ILE A 74 9.01 5.58 5.01
CA ILE A 74 8.60 6.90 4.51
C ILE A 74 9.72 7.91 4.78
N ARG A 75 10.26 7.93 6.00
CA ARG A 75 11.27 8.91 6.42
C ARG A 75 12.65 8.65 5.81
N ASN A 76 13.02 7.38 5.61
CA ASN A 76 14.38 6.99 5.21
C ASN A 76 14.48 6.56 3.73
N HIS A 77 13.37 6.17 3.10
CA HIS A 77 13.35 5.60 1.76
C HIS A 77 12.30 6.27 0.85
N SER A 78 11.93 7.52 1.13
CA SER A 78 11.13 8.35 0.23
C SER A 78 11.46 9.83 0.42
N ASN A 79 11.09 10.67 -0.54
CA ASN A 79 11.22 12.14 -0.42
C ASN A 79 10.06 12.77 0.37
N TYR A 80 9.17 11.96 0.96
CA TYR A 80 8.01 12.44 1.69
C TYR A 80 8.28 12.49 3.19
N ASN A 81 7.90 13.61 3.81
CA ASN A 81 7.94 13.74 5.26
C ASN A 81 6.71 13.09 5.91
N ASP A 82 5.59 13.03 5.19
CA ASP A 82 4.33 12.46 5.65
C ASP A 82 3.54 11.83 4.48
N VAL A 83 2.72 10.81 4.77
CA VAL A 83 1.75 10.22 3.83
C VAL A 83 0.83 11.29 3.23
N ARG A 84 0.56 12.38 3.96
CA ARG A 84 -0.22 13.53 3.49
C ARG A 84 0.41 14.22 2.27
N ASP A 85 1.73 14.31 2.22
CA ASP A 85 2.46 14.92 1.10
C ASP A 85 2.31 14.05 -0.16
N TYR A 86 2.42 12.73 0.01
CA TYR A 86 2.14 11.76 -1.05
C TYR A 86 0.70 11.85 -1.56
N ILE A 87 -0.30 11.91 -0.67
CA ILE A 87 -1.71 12.08 -1.07
C ILE A 87 -1.86 13.36 -1.88
N ASN A 88 -1.24 14.46 -1.43
CA ASN A 88 -1.30 15.75 -2.10
C ASN A 88 -0.71 15.68 -3.51
N GLU A 89 0.50 15.18 -3.66
CA GLU A 89 1.17 15.07 -4.97
C GLU A 89 0.40 14.19 -5.94
N VAL A 90 -0.10 13.03 -5.47
CA VAL A 90 -0.89 12.12 -6.30
C VAL A 90 -2.19 12.78 -6.76
N MET A 91 -2.95 13.38 -5.85
CA MET A 91 -4.22 14.04 -6.20
C MET A 91 -4.00 15.25 -7.11
N TYR A 92 -2.96 16.04 -6.86
CA TYR A 92 -2.59 17.17 -7.71
C TYR A 92 -2.19 16.70 -9.12
N SER A 93 -1.30 15.73 -9.22
CA SER A 93 -0.86 15.19 -10.52
C SER A 93 -2.04 14.58 -11.29
N PHE A 94 -2.89 13.81 -10.60
CA PHE A 94 -4.08 13.20 -11.18
C PHE A 94 -5.07 14.25 -11.72
N SER A 95 -5.33 15.34 -10.98
CA SER A 95 -6.25 16.39 -11.44
C SER A 95 -5.79 17.08 -12.71
N ARG A 96 -4.48 17.24 -12.88
CA ARG A 96 -3.89 17.98 -14.01
C ARG A 96 -3.70 17.13 -15.25
N LYS A 97 -3.46 15.81 -15.10
CA LYS A 97 -2.96 14.98 -16.19
C LYS A 97 -3.72 13.68 -16.42
N ALA A 98 -4.55 13.21 -15.48
CA ALA A 98 -5.30 11.97 -15.71
C ALA A 98 -6.49 12.18 -16.65
N PRO A 99 -6.87 11.17 -17.46
CA PRO A 99 -8.05 11.24 -18.31
C PRO A 99 -9.31 11.61 -17.51
N LYS A 100 -10.17 12.48 -18.06
CA LYS A 100 -11.36 13.01 -17.35
C LYS A 100 -12.33 11.92 -16.86
N GLU A 101 -12.48 10.86 -17.65
CA GLU A 101 -13.35 9.72 -17.33
C GLU A 101 -12.75 8.73 -16.31
N SER A 102 -11.49 8.94 -15.93
CA SER A 102 -10.81 8.06 -14.98
C SER A 102 -11.03 8.50 -13.53
N TYR A 103 -10.93 7.52 -12.64
CA TYR A 103 -11.10 7.68 -11.19
C TYR A 103 -9.79 7.41 -10.46
N LEU A 104 -9.65 8.00 -9.28
CA LEU A 104 -8.56 7.74 -8.35
C LEU A 104 -9.10 7.02 -7.11
N VAL A 105 -8.70 5.77 -6.92
CA VAL A 105 -9.02 5.01 -5.71
C VAL A 105 -7.85 5.11 -4.75
N ILE A 106 -8.07 5.72 -3.58
CA ILE A 106 -7.08 5.82 -2.52
C ILE A 106 -7.39 4.73 -1.49
N LYS A 107 -6.46 3.79 -1.32
CA LYS A 107 -6.59 2.66 -0.40
C LYS A 107 -5.87 2.95 0.92
N HIS A 108 -6.64 3.07 2.00
CA HIS A 108 -6.13 3.25 3.35
C HIS A 108 -5.37 2.02 3.86
N HIS A 109 -4.33 2.26 4.64
CA HIS A 109 -3.59 1.17 5.28
C HIS A 109 -4.37 0.62 6.48
N PRO A 110 -4.58 -0.71 6.60
CA PRO A 110 -5.37 -1.30 7.70
C PRO A 110 -4.84 -0.94 9.10
N MET A 111 -3.52 -0.90 9.27
CA MET A 111 -2.89 -0.53 10.55
C MET A 111 -3.10 0.94 10.90
N ASP A 112 -3.27 1.83 9.92
CA ASP A 112 -3.53 3.24 10.17
C ASP A 112 -4.99 3.54 10.49
N ARG A 113 -5.90 2.56 10.31
CA ARG A 113 -7.35 2.75 10.51
C ARG A 113 -7.66 3.32 11.89
N GLY A 114 -6.90 2.89 12.89
CA GLY A 114 -7.03 3.33 14.28
C GLY A 114 -6.27 4.61 14.61
N HIS A 115 -5.33 5.07 13.78
CA HIS A 115 -4.39 6.14 14.13
C HIS A 115 -4.61 7.41 13.32
N ARG A 116 -4.88 7.28 12.02
CA ARG A 116 -5.04 8.40 11.09
C ARG A 116 -6.38 8.32 10.37
N LEU A 117 -6.87 9.47 9.94
CA LEU A 117 -8.06 9.59 9.11
C LEU A 117 -7.76 10.64 8.03
N TYR A 118 -7.52 10.20 6.81
CA TYR A 118 -7.20 11.10 5.70
C TYR A 118 -8.45 11.65 4.99
N ARG A 119 -9.66 11.21 5.37
CA ARG A 119 -10.92 11.65 4.76
C ARG A 119 -11.09 13.19 4.71
N PRO A 120 -10.82 13.97 5.78
CA PRO A 120 -10.92 15.43 5.70
C PRO A 120 -9.92 16.04 4.71
N LEU A 121 -8.68 15.54 4.68
CA LEU A 121 -7.65 15.97 3.75
C LEU A 121 -8.06 15.68 2.30
N ILE A 122 -8.44 14.43 2.02
CA ILE A 122 -8.87 14.01 0.68
C ILE A 122 -10.08 14.84 0.23
N LYS A 123 -11.08 15.07 1.11
CA LYS A 123 -12.24 15.91 0.75
C LYS A 123 -11.83 17.35 0.42
N ARG A 124 -10.92 17.94 1.21
CA ARG A 124 -10.39 19.29 0.95
C ARG A 124 -9.69 19.35 -0.40
N LEU A 125 -8.75 18.44 -0.64
CA LEU A 125 -7.98 18.38 -1.89
C LEU A 125 -8.87 18.08 -3.10
N SER A 126 -9.90 17.23 -2.96
CA SER A 126 -10.85 16.96 -4.04
C SER A 126 -11.63 18.21 -4.44
N LYS A 127 -11.95 19.09 -3.48
CA LYS A 127 -12.58 20.39 -3.76
C LYS A 127 -11.57 21.37 -4.39
N GLU A 128 -10.39 21.49 -3.79
CA GLU A 128 -9.33 22.39 -4.22
C GLU A 128 -8.86 22.11 -5.65
N TYR A 129 -8.73 20.83 -6.02
CA TYR A 129 -8.28 20.41 -7.34
C TYR A 129 -9.41 20.10 -8.32
N GLY A 130 -10.68 20.37 -7.96
CA GLY A 130 -11.82 20.16 -8.84
C GLY A 130 -12.06 18.69 -9.24
N LEU A 131 -11.68 17.74 -8.38
CA LEU A 131 -11.81 16.31 -8.65
C LEU A 131 -13.21 15.76 -8.34
N GLY A 132 -13.97 16.42 -7.45
CA GLY A 132 -15.32 16.01 -7.08
C GLY A 132 -15.40 14.54 -6.65
N GLU A 133 -16.34 13.81 -7.24
CA GLU A 133 -16.61 12.38 -6.97
C GLU A 133 -15.63 11.41 -7.65
N ARG A 134 -14.63 11.93 -8.41
CA ARG A 134 -13.63 11.08 -9.09
C ARG A 134 -12.63 10.44 -8.12
N VAL A 135 -12.63 10.83 -6.85
CA VAL A 135 -11.72 10.31 -5.84
C VAL A 135 -12.48 9.46 -4.84
N ILE A 136 -12.18 8.17 -4.82
CA ILE A 136 -12.86 7.18 -3.99
C ILE A 136 -11.89 6.70 -2.91
N TYR A 137 -12.19 7.00 -1.65
CA TYR A 137 -11.35 6.61 -0.51
C TYR A 137 -11.88 5.34 0.17
N VAL A 138 -11.09 4.26 0.14
CA VAL A 138 -11.49 2.90 0.57
C VAL A 138 -10.61 2.38 1.69
N HIS A 139 -11.18 1.61 2.62
CA HIS A 139 -10.44 1.14 3.81
C HIS A 139 -10.23 -0.36 3.81
N ASP A 140 -11.30 -1.14 3.68
CA ASP A 140 -11.28 -2.57 4.01
C ASP A 140 -11.60 -3.49 2.83
N LEU A 141 -11.49 -2.97 1.60
CA LEU A 141 -11.68 -3.77 0.38
C LEU A 141 -10.51 -4.75 0.13
N PRO A 142 -10.76 -5.95 -0.42
CA PRO A 142 -9.72 -6.91 -0.74
C PRO A 142 -8.73 -6.37 -1.77
N MET A 143 -7.43 -6.41 -1.47
CA MET A 143 -6.39 -5.94 -2.38
C MET A 143 -6.35 -6.69 -3.72
N PRO A 144 -6.49 -8.02 -3.79
CA PRO A 144 -6.47 -8.73 -5.08
C PRO A 144 -7.57 -8.28 -6.05
N GLU A 145 -8.78 -8.03 -5.53
CA GLU A 145 -9.90 -7.52 -6.34
C GLU A 145 -9.63 -6.08 -6.82
N LEU A 146 -9.10 -5.22 -5.95
CA LEU A 146 -8.69 -3.88 -6.34
C LEU A 146 -7.60 -3.90 -7.41
N LEU A 147 -6.63 -4.80 -7.30
CA LEU A 147 -5.53 -4.86 -8.26
C LEU A 147 -6.00 -5.42 -9.61
N ARG A 148 -6.85 -6.45 -9.62
CA ARG A 148 -7.39 -7.04 -10.85
C ARG A 148 -8.13 -6.01 -11.70
N HIS A 149 -8.94 -5.18 -11.07
CA HIS A 149 -9.82 -4.21 -11.75
C HIS A 149 -9.18 -2.81 -11.91
N ALA A 150 -8.06 -2.54 -11.26
CA ALA A 150 -7.33 -1.28 -11.48
C ALA A 150 -6.74 -1.22 -12.89
N LYS A 151 -6.72 -0.02 -13.46
CA LYS A 151 -5.99 0.30 -14.69
C LYS A 151 -4.47 0.30 -14.45
N ALA A 152 -4.06 0.94 -13.36
CA ALA A 152 -2.66 1.08 -12.97
C ALA A 152 -2.55 1.42 -11.48
N VAL A 153 -1.36 1.25 -10.91
CA VAL A 153 -1.12 1.38 -9.47
C VAL A 153 -0.02 2.40 -9.20
N VAL A 154 -0.20 3.20 -8.14
CA VAL A 154 0.80 4.11 -7.60
C VAL A 154 1.05 3.74 -6.14
N THR A 155 2.33 3.64 -5.77
CA THR A 155 2.73 3.37 -4.38
C THR A 155 4.04 4.08 -4.07
N ILE A 156 4.33 4.31 -2.79
CA ILE A 156 5.63 4.83 -2.36
C ILE A 156 6.66 3.70 -2.38
N ASN A 157 6.60 2.76 -1.43
CA ASN A 157 7.47 1.57 -1.40
C ASN A 157 6.80 0.34 -0.74
N SER A 158 5.47 0.27 -0.80
CA SER A 158 4.70 -0.83 -0.20
C SER A 158 4.93 -2.14 -0.93
N THR A 159 4.98 -3.26 -0.21
CA THR A 159 4.96 -4.61 -0.80
C THR A 159 3.74 -4.87 -1.68
N ALA A 160 2.66 -4.07 -1.53
CA ALA A 160 1.54 -4.05 -2.46
C ALA A 160 1.96 -3.74 -3.91
N GLY A 161 3.11 -3.09 -4.13
CA GLY A 161 3.70 -2.92 -5.46
C GLY A 161 4.09 -4.25 -6.09
N ILE A 162 4.67 -5.19 -5.33
CA ILE A 162 4.93 -6.55 -5.83
C ILE A 162 3.61 -7.24 -6.19
N SER A 163 2.56 -7.07 -5.38
CA SER A 163 1.23 -7.58 -5.72
C SER A 163 0.70 -6.99 -7.03
N ALA A 164 0.91 -5.69 -7.28
CA ALA A 164 0.53 -5.07 -8.55
C ALA A 164 1.25 -5.71 -9.75
N LEU A 165 2.55 -6.00 -9.61
CA LEU A 165 3.33 -6.72 -10.62
C LEU A 165 2.83 -8.16 -10.85
N ILE A 166 2.45 -8.87 -9.78
CA ILE A 166 1.81 -10.20 -9.88
C ILE A 166 0.53 -10.14 -10.72
N HIS A 167 -0.26 -9.07 -10.59
CA HIS A 167 -1.46 -8.82 -11.37
C HIS A 167 -1.20 -8.18 -12.74
N ASN A 168 0.06 -8.12 -13.19
CA ASN A 168 0.49 -7.51 -14.45
C ASN A 168 -0.02 -6.07 -14.61
N LYS A 169 0.04 -5.27 -13.54
CA LYS A 169 -0.44 -3.89 -13.55
C LYS A 169 0.71 -2.90 -13.73
N PRO A 170 0.53 -1.89 -14.61
CA PRO A 170 1.46 -0.77 -14.68
C PRO A 170 1.62 -0.15 -13.29
N LEU A 171 2.87 0.02 -12.85
CA LEU A 171 3.18 0.43 -11.49
C LEU A 171 4.11 1.63 -11.49
N LYS A 172 3.69 2.72 -10.84
CA LYS A 172 4.57 3.84 -10.49
C LYS A 172 4.98 3.75 -9.03
N VAL A 173 6.29 3.73 -8.81
CA VAL A 173 6.91 3.83 -7.48
C VAL A 173 7.31 5.28 -7.25
N MET A 174 6.93 5.83 -6.09
CA MET A 174 7.16 7.23 -5.69
C MET A 174 8.19 7.37 -4.57
N GLY A 175 8.72 6.26 -4.06
CA GLY A 175 9.86 6.21 -3.15
C GLY A 175 10.92 5.22 -3.65
N ASN A 176 11.79 4.77 -2.76
CA ASN A 176 12.80 3.77 -3.06
C ASN A 176 12.26 2.39 -2.68
N ALA A 177 12.15 1.50 -3.68
CA ALA A 177 11.73 0.13 -3.47
C ALA A 177 12.66 -0.82 -4.21
N LEU A 178 12.94 -1.99 -3.62
CA LEU A 178 13.80 -3.02 -4.22
C LEU A 178 13.37 -3.47 -5.62
N TYR A 179 12.05 -3.45 -5.88
CA TYR A 179 11.46 -3.83 -7.15
C TYR A 179 11.32 -2.65 -8.14
N ASP A 180 11.77 -1.44 -7.78
CA ASP A 180 11.76 -0.28 -8.67
C ASP A 180 12.89 -0.37 -9.69
N ILE A 181 12.69 -1.23 -10.68
CA ILE A 181 13.67 -1.59 -11.70
C ILE A 181 13.09 -1.20 -13.06
N LYS A 182 13.91 -0.58 -13.92
CA LYS A 182 13.54 -0.28 -15.30
C LYS A 182 13.01 -1.54 -15.99
N GLY A 183 11.81 -1.43 -16.54
CA GLY A 183 11.09 -2.55 -17.16
C GLY A 183 10.07 -3.22 -16.24
N LEU A 184 10.27 -3.22 -14.91
CA LEU A 184 9.25 -3.66 -13.96
C LEU A 184 8.27 -2.54 -13.61
N THR A 185 8.80 -1.34 -13.39
CA THR A 185 8.04 -0.18 -12.92
C THR A 185 8.26 1.00 -13.86
N TYR A 186 7.30 1.92 -13.86
CA TYR A 186 7.37 3.13 -14.66
C TYR A 186 8.37 4.12 -14.06
N GLN A 187 9.44 4.37 -14.81
CA GLN A 187 10.57 5.19 -14.34
C GLN A 187 10.37 6.69 -14.58
N GLY A 188 9.43 7.09 -15.44
CA GLY A 188 9.13 8.50 -15.71
C GLY A 188 8.45 9.22 -14.55
N HIS A 189 8.15 10.51 -14.73
CA HIS A 189 7.48 11.29 -13.70
C HIS A 189 6.01 10.91 -13.55
N LEU A 190 5.46 11.07 -12.34
CA LEU A 190 4.05 10.74 -12.06
C LEU A 190 3.07 11.42 -13.02
N HIS A 191 3.33 12.65 -13.41
CA HIS A 191 2.46 13.43 -14.29
C HIS A 191 2.35 12.84 -15.71
N GLN A 192 3.34 12.04 -16.15
CA GLN A 192 3.33 11.33 -17.43
C GLN A 192 2.67 9.95 -17.30
N PHE A 193 2.79 9.33 -16.13
CA PHE A 193 2.29 7.98 -15.87
C PHE A 193 0.80 7.81 -16.16
N TRP A 194 -0.02 8.83 -15.89
CA TRP A 194 -1.47 8.75 -16.09
C TRP A 194 -1.89 8.45 -17.52
N GLN A 195 -1.10 8.86 -18.51
CA GLN A 195 -1.39 8.67 -19.93
C GLN A 195 -0.39 7.71 -20.60
N ALA A 196 0.59 7.21 -19.85
CA ALA A 196 1.60 6.33 -20.39
C ALA A 196 1.01 4.95 -20.73
N ASP A 197 1.34 4.44 -21.92
CA ASP A 197 1.13 3.04 -22.27
C ASP A 197 2.35 2.21 -21.83
N PHE A 198 2.52 2.11 -20.51
CA PHE A 198 3.57 1.28 -19.91
C PHE A 198 2.99 -0.07 -19.49
N LYS A 199 3.72 -1.16 -19.79
CA LYS A 199 3.42 -2.50 -19.30
C LYS A 199 4.66 -3.10 -18.65
N PRO A 200 4.54 -3.73 -17.47
CA PRO A 200 5.67 -4.43 -16.84
C PRO A 200 6.18 -5.58 -17.72
N ASP A 201 7.50 -5.74 -17.79
CA ASP A 201 8.13 -6.92 -18.37
C ASP A 201 7.97 -8.11 -17.41
N MET A 202 7.01 -8.98 -17.73
CA MET A 202 6.70 -10.15 -16.92
C MET A 202 7.81 -11.22 -16.96
N LYS A 203 8.66 -11.24 -18.00
CA LYS A 203 9.84 -12.13 -18.03
C LYS A 203 10.89 -11.64 -17.04
N LEU A 204 11.15 -10.34 -17.02
CA LEU A 204 12.01 -9.71 -16.01
C LEU A 204 11.44 -9.92 -14.61
N PHE A 205 10.12 -9.81 -14.44
CA PHE A 205 9.48 -10.02 -13.14
C PHE A 205 9.64 -11.46 -12.66
N LYS A 206 9.49 -12.46 -13.55
CA LYS A 206 9.74 -13.88 -13.21
C LYS A 206 11.18 -14.08 -12.73
N LYS A 207 12.16 -13.48 -13.41
CA LYS A 207 13.58 -13.54 -12.99
C LYS A 207 13.81 -12.87 -11.64
N PHE A 208 13.29 -11.66 -11.44
CA PHE A 208 13.38 -10.94 -10.18
C PHE A 208 12.77 -11.73 -9.02
N ARG A 209 11.55 -12.25 -9.19
CA ARG A 209 10.89 -13.09 -8.20
C ARG A 209 11.69 -14.35 -7.89
N GLY A 210 12.22 -15.02 -8.93
CA GLY A 210 13.07 -16.20 -8.75
C GLY A 210 14.34 -15.89 -7.96
N TYR A 211 15.00 -14.76 -8.25
CA TYR A 211 16.18 -14.31 -7.51
C TYR A 211 15.86 -14.06 -6.03
N LEU A 212 14.75 -13.37 -5.73
CA LEU A 212 14.33 -13.14 -4.35
C LEU A 212 14.08 -14.46 -3.61
N LEU A 213 13.35 -15.40 -4.21
CA LEU A 213 13.09 -16.70 -3.61
C LEU A 213 14.40 -17.45 -3.30
N MET A 214 15.37 -17.42 -4.22
CA MET A 214 16.65 -18.10 -4.05
C MET A 214 17.60 -17.45 -3.04
N LYS A 215 17.54 -16.12 -2.87
CA LYS A 215 18.54 -15.36 -2.09
C LYS A 215 18.04 -14.86 -0.74
N THR A 216 16.72 -14.75 -0.55
CA THR A 216 16.15 -14.14 0.67
C THR A 216 15.36 -15.11 1.52
N GLN A 217 14.85 -16.21 0.95
CA GLN A 217 14.14 -17.23 1.71
C GLN A 217 15.07 -18.40 1.99
N VAL A 218 15.26 -18.72 3.26
CA VAL A 218 15.76 -20.05 3.61
C VAL A 218 14.61 -21.01 3.29
N ASN A 219 14.79 -21.87 2.28
CA ASN A 219 13.85 -22.96 1.96
C ASN A 219 13.92 -24.05 3.05
N TRP A 220 13.60 -23.68 4.29
CA TRP A 220 13.55 -24.58 5.43
C TRP A 220 12.19 -24.45 6.11
N VAL A 221 11.50 -25.59 6.21
CA VAL A 221 10.28 -25.71 7.02
C VAL A 221 10.72 -26.17 8.40
N TYR A 222 10.49 -25.35 9.43
CA TYR A 222 10.85 -25.67 10.83
C TYR A 222 10.17 -26.95 11.36
N TYR A 223 9.08 -27.38 10.72
CA TYR A 223 8.31 -28.58 11.04
C TYR A 223 8.46 -29.72 10.03
N GLY A 224 9.34 -29.56 9.03
CA GLY A 224 9.60 -30.61 8.05
C GLY A 224 10.62 -31.59 8.61
N GLY A 225 10.16 -32.71 9.16
CA GLY A 225 11.05 -33.84 9.44
C GLY A 225 11.87 -34.18 8.19
N ASN A 226 13.18 -34.36 8.38
CA ASN A 226 14.19 -34.64 7.36
C ASN A 226 13.64 -35.39 6.13
N THR A 227 13.26 -34.63 5.11
CA THR A 227 13.12 -35.13 3.75
C THR A 227 13.84 -34.15 2.85
N THR A 228 15.14 -34.36 2.74
CA THR A 228 15.92 -33.94 1.59
C THR A 228 15.28 -34.52 0.33
N ASN A 229 14.46 -33.72 -0.35
CA ASN A 229 14.21 -33.87 -1.78
C ASN A 229 14.18 -32.48 -2.42
N CYS A 230 15.37 -31.89 -2.49
CA CYS A 230 15.69 -30.95 -3.57
C CYS A 230 15.74 -31.73 -4.88
N GLN A 231 14.58 -31.99 -5.48
CA GLN A 231 14.51 -32.25 -6.91
C GLN A 231 13.81 -31.09 -7.59
N HIS A 232 14.64 -30.36 -8.33
CA HIS A 232 14.29 -29.54 -9.46
C HIS A 232 13.03 -30.03 -10.16
N ASN A 233 12.04 -29.16 -10.32
CA ASN A 233 11.18 -29.15 -11.50
C ASN A 233 10.73 -27.72 -11.75
N ILE A 234 11.53 -27.01 -12.55
CA ILE A 234 11.15 -25.80 -13.25
C ILE A 234 10.65 -26.27 -14.62
N TYR A 235 9.33 -26.22 -14.82
CA TYR A 235 8.71 -25.91 -16.12
C TYR A 235 7.59 -24.90 -15.85
#